data_AF-A0A929M925-F1
#
_entry.id   AF-A0A929M925-F1
#
_cell.length_a   1.000
_cell.length_b   1.000
_cell.length_c   1.000
_cell.angle_alpha   90.00
_cell.angle_beta   90.00
_cell.angle_gamma   90.00
#
_symmetry.space_group_name_H-M   'P 1'
#
loop_
_entity.id
_entity.type
_entity.pdbx_description
1 polymer ?
#
loop_
_entity_poly.entity_id
_entity_poly.type
_entity_poly.pdbx_seq_one_letter_code
_entity_poly.pdbx_strand_id
1 'polypeptide(L)'
;MNYIFTGNSSFLVSDAIKKWKSQFIEKYSDFNLTHIKDSENIDLNILKENILSESFLGEKKLIIIDISANLKEEIEESILNILEKKGENNIVIFNFSNPDKRKKFWKNLVKISEIKEFNSNDETDTKRII
;
A
#
# COMPACT_ATOMS: atom_id res chain seq x y z
N MET A 1 -4.57 8.36 -3.92
CA MET A 1 -3.14 8.19 -4.24
C MET A 1 -2.75 6.74 -4.04
N ASN A 2 -1.84 6.19 -4.84
CA ASN A 2 -1.31 4.84 -4.64
C ASN A 2 0.21 4.92 -4.46
N TYR A 3 0.74 4.18 -3.50
CA TYR A 3 2.16 4.10 -3.22
C TYR A 3 2.62 2.65 -3.22
N ILE A 4 3.84 2.42 -3.69
CA ILE A 4 4.53 1.14 -3.51
C ILE A 4 5.69 1.38 -2.58
N PHE A 5 5.67 0.76 -1.42
CA PHE A 5 6.79 0.75 -0.49
C PHE A 5 7.60 -0.51 -0.74
N THR A 6 8.85 -0.33 -1.13
CA THR A 6 9.76 -1.43 -1.48
C THR A 6 11.18 -1.08 -1.06
N GLY A 7 12.12 -2.00 -1.19
CA GLY A 7 13.52 -1.77 -0.85
C GLY A 7 14.23 -3.03 -0.41
N ASN A 8 15.55 -2.93 -0.24
CA ASN A 8 16.40 -4.05 0.15
C ASN A 8 16.37 -4.34 1.67
N SER A 9 15.78 -3.46 2.47
CA SER A 9 15.68 -3.59 3.93
C SER A 9 14.23 -3.65 4.39
N SER A 10 13.77 -4.84 4.76
CA SER A 10 12.42 -5.06 5.32
C SER A 10 12.20 -4.26 6.61
N PHE A 11 13.27 -4.01 7.37
CA PHE A 11 13.22 -3.16 8.56
C PHE A 11 12.86 -1.71 8.20
N LEU A 12 13.53 -1.12 7.21
CA LEU A 12 13.28 0.28 6.82
C LEU A 12 11.88 0.46 6.23
N VAL A 13 11.42 -0.49 5.41
CA VAL A 13 10.05 -0.49 4.88
C VAL A 13 9.04 -0.58 6.03
N SER A 14 9.26 -1.48 6.98
CA SER A 14 8.38 -1.64 8.15
C SER A 14 8.37 -0.40 9.05
N ASP A 15 9.52 0.24 9.26
CA ASP A 15 9.65 1.48 10.02
C ASP A 15 8.92 2.65 9.33
N ALA A 16 9.07 2.78 8.01
CA ALA A 16 8.34 3.76 7.21
C ALA A 16 6.82 3.56 7.31
N ILE A 17 6.33 2.33 7.21
CA ILE A 17 4.91 2.01 7.40
C ILE A 17 4.44 2.42 8.79
N LYS A 18 5.20 2.09 9.84
CA LYS A 18 4.85 2.49 11.22
C LYS A 18 4.76 4.01 11.38
N LYS A 19 5.73 4.75 10.84
CA LYS A 19 5.72 6.22 10.86
C LYS A 19 4.50 6.79 10.13
N TRP A 20 4.21 6.29 8.92
CA TRP A 20 3.03 6.69 8.16
C TRP A 20 1.73 6.41 8.90
N LYS A 21 1.59 5.22 9.50
CA LYS A 21 0.44 4.88 10.32
C LYS A 21 0.27 5.85 11.49
N SER A 22 1.35 6.11 12.23
CA SER A 22 1.31 7.01 13.39
C SER A 22 0.85 8.42 13.00
N GLN A 23 1.45 8.99 11.96
CA GLN A 23 1.11 10.33 11.47
C GLN A 23 -0.31 10.38 10.89
N PHE A 24 -0.76 9.32 10.21
CA PHE A 24 -2.11 9.24 9.68
C PHE A 24 -3.15 9.17 10.81
N ILE A 25 -2.94 8.31 11.82
CA ILE A 25 -3.85 8.14 12.95
C ILE A 25 -3.99 9.45 13.74
N GLU A 26 -2.88 10.16 13.97
CA GLU A 26 -2.88 11.44 14.67
C GLU A 26 -3.79 12.48 13.98
N LYS A 27 -3.85 12.46 12.64
CA LYS A 27 -4.61 13.44 11.85
C LYS A 27 -6.03 12.99 11.48
N TYR A 28 -6.23 11.70 11.23
CA TYR A 28 -7.44 11.17 10.59
C TYR A 28 -8.12 10.03 11.38
N SER A 29 -7.63 9.72 12.59
CA SER A 29 -8.06 8.58 13.41
C SER A 29 -7.74 7.21 12.80
N ASP A 30 -7.58 6.24 13.69
CA ASP A 30 -7.45 4.82 13.41
C ASP A 30 -8.69 4.20 12.74
N PHE A 31 -9.89 4.76 12.92
CA PHE A 31 -11.10 4.30 12.21
C PHE A 31 -10.96 4.40 10.69
N ASN A 32 -10.11 5.30 10.19
CA ASN A 32 -9.85 5.50 8.77
C ASN A 32 -8.65 4.69 8.26
N LEU A 33 -8.16 3.72 9.03
CA LEU A 33 -6.99 2.92 8.70
C LEU A 33 -7.31 1.43 8.63
N THR A 34 -7.01 0.81 7.49
CA THR A 34 -7.08 -0.64 7.29
C THR A 34 -5.70 -1.17 6.92
N HIS A 35 -5.23 -2.25 7.57
CA HIS A 35 -4.01 -2.96 7.18
C HIS A 35 -4.29 -4.43 6.93
N ILE A 36 -4.15 -4.85 5.67
CA ILE A 36 -4.31 -6.22 5.21
C ILE A 36 -2.94 -6.86 5.13
N LYS A 37 -2.65 -7.79 6.03
CA LYS A 37 -1.34 -8.45 6.15
C LYS A 37 -1.21 -9.75 5.38
N ASP A 38 -2.32 -10.44 5.13
CA ASP A 38 -2.35 -11.68 4.35
C ASP A 38 -3.03 -11.41 3.01
N SER A 39 -2.23 -11.06 2.00
CA SER A 39 -2.74 -10.89 0.63
C SER A 39 -3.07 -12.21 -0.06
N GLU A 40 -2.51 -13.34 0.38
CA GLU A 40 -2.66 -14.63 -0.33
C GLU A 40 -4.07 -15.21 -0.15
N ASN A 41 -4.67 -14.95 1.02
CA ASN A 41 -6.02 -15.41 1.38
C ASN A 41 -6.99 -14.25 1.58
N ILE A 42 -6.74 -13.12 0.91
CA ILE A 42 -7.59 -11.94 1.03
C ILE A 42 -9.00 -12.21 0.50
N ASP A 43 -10.01 -11.83 1.27
CA ASP A 43 -11.37 -11.76 0.76
C ASP A 43 -11.49 -10.54 -0.17
N LEU A 44 -11.73 -10.81 -1.45
CA LEU A 44 -11.84 -9.78 -2.48
C LEU A 44 -13.01 -8.82 -2.25
N ASN A 45 -14.09 -9.27 -1.59
CA ASN A 45 -15.19 -8.38 -1.22
C ASN A 45 -14.76 -7.40 -0.14
N ILE A 46 -14.04 -7.87 0.88
CA ILE A 46 -13.50 -7.01 1.95
C ILE A 46 -12.49 -6.01 1.36
N LEU A 47 -11.60 -6.45 0.46
CA LEU A 47 -10.67 -5.57 -0.24
C LEU A 47 -11.41 -4.48 -1.01
N LYS A 48 -12.41 -4.88 -1.79
CA LYS A 48 -13.22 -3.99 -2.61
C LYS A 48 -13.96 -2.97 -1.75
N GLU A 49 -14.65 -3.42 -0.70
CA GLU A 49 -15.33 -2.53 0.25
C GLU A 49 -14.36 -1.51 0.84
N ASN A 50 -13.17 -1.96 1.26
CA ASN A 50 -12.20 -1.06 1.87
C ASN A 50 -11.64 0.00 0.92
N ILE A 51 -11.34 -0.38 -0.34
CA ILE A 51 -10.76 0.53 -1.33
C ILE A 51 -11.81 1.47 -1.94
N LEU A 52 -13.08 1.04 -2.03
CA LEU A 52 -14.15 1.84 -2.62
C LEU A 52 -14.88 2.72 -1.60
N SER A 53 -14.97 2.32 -0.33
CA SER A 53 -15.65 3.11 0.70
C SER A 53 -14.94 4.43 0.96
N GLU A 54 -15.71 5.46 1.28
CA GLU A 54 -15.18 6.74 1.77
C GLU A 54 -14.63 6.63 3.20
N SER A 55 -13.92 7.66 3.63
CA SER A 55 -13.50 7.83 5.02
C SER A 55 -14.67 8.13 5.94
N PHE A 56 -14.62 7.58 7.16
CA PHE A 56 -15.59 7.84 8.22
C PHE A 56 -15.26 9.14 8.94
N LEU A 57 -16.12 10.16 8.78
CA LEU A 57 -16.01 11.48 9.43
C LEU A 57 -14.63 12.16 9.27
N GLY A 58 -13.87 11.78 8.24
CA GLY A 58 -12.52 12.27 7.97
C GLY A 58 -12.32 12.55 6.48
N GLU A 59 -11.24 13.23 6.12
CA GLU A 59 -10.96 13.62 4.74
C GLU A 59 -10.24 12.54 3.93
N LYS A 60 -9.58 11.59 4.59
CA LYS A 60 -8.73 10.57 3.98
C LYS A 60 -8.95 9.22 4.64
N LYS A 61 -8.82 8.15 3.85
CA LYS A 61 -8.76 6.77 4.30
C LYS A 61 -7.42 6.16 3.87
N LEU A 62 -6.75 5.44 4.77
CA LEU A 62 -5.50 4.74 4.50
C LEU A 62 -5.73 3.24 4.48
N ILE A 63 -5.38 2.62 3.34
CA ILE A 63 -5.41 1.17 3.16
C ILE A 63 -3.98 0.71 2.91
N ILE A 64 -3.48 -0.20 3.73
CA ILE A 64 -2.15 -0.81 3.55
C ILE A 64 -2.36 -2.27 3.21
N ILE A 65 -1.66 -2.76 2.19
CA ILE A 65 -1.75 -4.15 1.73
C ILE A 65 -0.32 -4.70 1.65
N ASP A 66 -0.03 -5.70 2.48
CA ASP A 66 1.22 -6.46 2.40
C ASP A 66 1.10 -7.44 1.24
N ILE A 67 1.85 -7.20 0.17
CA ILE A 67 1.82 -8.01 -1.04
C ILE A 67 2.83 -9.13 -0.94
N SER A 68 2.35 -10.37 -0.96
CA SER A 68 3.20 -11.55 -1.10
C SER A 68 3.77 -11.68 -2.52
N ALA A 69 5.00 -12.20 -2.62
CA ALA A 69 5.60 -12.58 -3.91
C ALA A 69 4.80 -13.69 -4.63
N ASN A 70 4.09 -14.53 -3.87
CA ASN A 70 3.31 -15.68 -4.35
C ASN A 70 1.84 -15.36 -4.56
N LEU A 71 1.48 -14.08 -4.68
CA LEU A 71 0.11 -13.66 -4.93
C LEU A 71 -0.45 -14.38 -6.19
N LYS A 72 -1.67 -14.93 -6.06
CA LYS A 72 -2.36 -15.58 -7.17
C LYS A 72 -2.72 -14.56 -8.25
N GLU A 73 -2.64 -14.95 -9.51
CA GLU A 73 -2.92 -14.07 -10.65
C GLU A 73 -4.34 -13.46 -10.59
N GLU A 74 -5.35 -14.24 -10.17
CA GLU A 74 -6.72 -13.74 -9.96
C GLU A 74 -6.78 -12.56 -8.96
N ILE A 75 -5.98 -12.62 -7.89
CA ILE A 75 -5.90 -11.58 -6.88
C ILE A 75 -5.11 -10.37 -7.41
N GLU A 76 -4.01 -10.62 -8.13
CA GLU A 76 -3.23 -9.58 -8.84
C GLU A 76 -4.16 -8.76 -9.77
N GLU A 77 -4.97 -9.42 -10.59
CA GLU A 77 -5.92 -8.77 -11.50
C GLU A 77 -7.05 -8.04 -10.76
N SER A 78 -7.60 -8.66 -9.72
CA SER A 78 -8.67 -8.07 -8.91
C SER A 78 -8.21 -6.78 -8.22
N ILE A 79 -6.99 -6.74 -7.68
CA ILE A 79 -6.40 -5.52 -7.09
C ILE A 79 -6.36 -4.41 -8.13
N LEU A 80 -5.84 -4.68 -9.33
CA LEU A 80 -5.73 -3.67 -10.39
C LEU A 80 -7.11 -3.14 -10.79
N ASN A 81 -8.10 -4.02 -10.99
CA ASN A 81 -9.46 -3.64 -11.37
C ASN A 81 -10.16 -2.81 -10.28
N ILE A 82 -9.94 -3.12 -9.00
CA ILE A 82 -10.53 -2.37 -7.89
C ILE A 82 -9.91 -0.96 -7.81
N LEU A 83 -8.60 -0.84 -8.06
CA LEU A 83 -7.91 0.46 -8.01
C LEU A 83 -8.41 1.47 -9.06
N GLU A 84 -8.90 1.00 -10.22
CA GLU A 84 -9.52 1.87 -11.23
C GLU A 84 -10.73 2.64 -10.71
N LYS A 85 -11.43 2.08 -9.71
CA LYS A 85 -12.66 2.64 -9.12
C LYS A 85 -12.42 3.21 -7.72
N LYS A 86 -11.17 3.30 -7.27
CA LYS A 86 -10.79 3.73 -5.92
C LYS A 86 -11.34 5.12 -5.62
N GLY A 87 -11.91 5.30 -4.42
CA GLY A 87 -12.32 6.62 -3.93
C GLY A 87 -11.18 7.65 -3.97
N GLU A 88 -11.47 8.89 -4.34
CA GLU A 88 -10.46 9.94 -4.58
C GLU A 88 -9.58 10.18 -3.35
N ASN A 89 -10.22 10.18 -2.18
CA ASN A 89 -9.62 10.41 -0.88
C ASN A 89 -8.89 9.20 -0.27
N ASN A 90 -8.96 8.05 -0.94
CA ASN A 90 -8.31 6.85 -0.44
C ASN A 90 -6.84 6.82 -0.86
N ILE A 91 -5.99 6.58 0.13
CA ILE A 91 -4.56 6.36 -0.01
C ILE A 91 -4.33 4.85 0.13
N VAL A 92 -3.76 4.23 -0.90
CA VAL A 92 -3.41 2.81 -0.86
C VAL A 92 -1.89 2.68 -0.84
N ILE A 93 -1.35 1.93 0.12
CA ILE A 93 0.07 1.60 0.21
C ILE A 93 0.23 0.10 -0.01
N PHE A 94 0.94 -0.26 -1.08
CA PHE A 94 1.40 -1.62 -1.34
C PHE A 94 2.75 -1.81 -0.66
N ASN A 95 2.78 -2.54 0.45
CA ASN A 95 4.02 -3.01 1.03
C ASN A 95 4.47 -4.24 0.25
N PHE A 96 5.34 -4.02 -0.73
CA PHE A 96 5.80 -5.05 -1.65
C PHE A 96 7.31 -5.21 -1.50
N SER A 97 7.69 -6.00 -0.50
CA SER A 97 9.10 -6.33 -0.24
C SER A 97 9.61 -7.29 -1.32
N ASN A 98 10.69 -6.92 -2.01
CA ASN A 98 11.31 -7.69 -3.11
C ASN A 98 10.34 -8.13 -4.24
N PRO A 99 9.74 -7.19 -4.98
CA PRO A 99 8.83 -7.51 -6.07
C PRO A 99 9.58 -8.15 -7.25
N ASP A 100 8.98 -9.17 -7.88
CA ASP A 100 9.48 -9.64 -9.18
C ASP A 100 9.14 -8.61 -10.25
N LYS A 101 10.14 -7.78 -10.60
CA LYS A 101 10.00 -6.69 -11.57
C LYS A 101 9.63 -7.16 -12.99
N ARG A 102 9.73 -8.46 -13.28
CA ARG A 102 9.39 -9.04 -14.59
C ARG A 102 7.89 -9.29 -14.72
N LYS A 103 7.18 -9.50 -13.61
CA LYS A 103 5.74 -9.79 -13.58
C LYS A 103 4.91 -8.66 -14.18
N LYS A 104 3.81 -9.03 -14.86
CA LYS A 104 2.82 -8.09 -15.41
C LYS A 104 2.22 -7.22 -14.31
N PHE A 105 1.89 -7.81 -13.16
CA PHE A 105 1.36 -7.11 -12.00
C PHE A 105 2.24 -5.95 -11.54
N TRP A 106 3.55 -6.18 -11.33
CA TRP A 106 4.50 -5.12 -11.00
C TRP A 106 4.48 -3.98 -12.02
N LYS A 107 4.60 -4.31 -13.31
CA LYS A 107 4.65 -3.32 -14.39
C LYS A 107 3.38 -2.48 -14.46
N ASN A 108 2.22 -3.06 -14.15
CA ASN A 108 0.95 -2.33 -14.11
C ASN A 108 0.83 -1.48 -12.85
N LEU A 109 1.22 -2.01 -11.69
CA LEU A 109 1.12 -1.31 -10.41
C LEU A 109 1.98 -0.04 -10.39
N VAL A 110 3.20 -0.11 -10.95
CA VAL A 110 4.12 1.05 -11.05
C VAL A 110 3.57 2.15 -11.96
N LYS A 111 2.78 1.83 -12.99
CA LYS A 111 2.19 2.86 -13.85
C LYS A 111 1.14 3.71 -13.13
N ILE A 112 0.52 3.16 -12.10
CA ILE A 112 -0.60 3.77 -11.37
C ILE A 112 -0.24 4.16 -9.93
N SER A 113 1.03 4.01 -9.54
CA SER A 113 1.50 4.23 -8.16
C SER A 113 2.85 4.92 -8.13
N GLU A 114 3.09 5.71 -7.08
CA GLU A 114 4.39 6.30 -6.79
C GLU A 114 5.25 5.30 -6.00
N ILE A 115 6.49 5.06 -6.44
CA ILE A 115 7.42 4.16 -5.72
C ILE A 115 8.15 4.96 -4.64
N LYS A 116 8.14 4.43 -3.42
CA LYS A 116 9.04 4.81 -2.32
C LYS A 116 9.97 3.64 -2.03
N GLU A 117 11.23 3.82 -2.39
CA GLU A 117 12.28 2.83 -2.15
C GLU A 117 12.96 3.14 -0.82
N PHE A 118 13.24 2.12 0.00
CA PHE A 118 13.85 2.26 1.31
C PHE A 118 15.06 1.33 1.41
N ASN A 119 16.23 1.87 1.07
CA ASN A 119 17.47 1.10 0.99
C ASN A 119 18.43 1.44 2.13
N SER A 120 19.08 0.42 2.70
CA SER A 120 20.04 0.59 3.81
C SER A 120 21.32 1.35 3.46
N ASN A 121 21.56 1.59 2.17
CA ASN A 121 22.80 2.21 1.67
C ASN A 121 22.65 3.72 1.41
N ASP A 122 21.43 4.26 1.49
CA ASP A 122 21.15 5.68 1.32
C ASP A 122 20.70 6.28 2.67
N GLU A 123 21.63 6.92 3.37
CA GLU A 123 21.35 7.64 4.64
C GLU A 123 20.30 8.76 4.47
N THR A 124 19.98 9.14 3.24
CA THR A 124 19.03 10.20 2.87
C THR A 124 17.55 9.81 2.99
N ASP A 125 17.18 8.53 2.90
CA ASP A 125 15.76 8.11 2.95
C ASP A 125 15.14 8.24 4.36
N THR A 126 15.96 8.32 5.40
CA THR A 126 15.50 8.61 6.76
C THR A 126 15.32 10.11 7.04
N LYS A 127 15.80 10.99 6.15
CA LYS A 127 15.81 12.45 6.34
C LYS A 127 15.10 13.16 5.19
N ARG A 128 13.76 13.23 5.34
CA ARG A 128 12.76 14.07 4.64
C ARG A 128 11.74 13.22 3.90
N ILE A 129 10.64 12.99 4.60
CA ILE A 129 9.34 12.72 3.96
C ILE A 129 8.33 13.68 4.57
N ILE A 130 8.61 14.98 4.44
CA ILE A 130 7.67 16.09 4.19
C ILE A 130 8.45 17.12 3.37
#